data_AF-A0A6G3X590-F1
#
_entry.id   AF-A0A6G3X590-F1
#
_cell.length_a   1.000
_cell.length_b   1.000
_cell.length_c   1.000
_cell.angle_alpha   90.00
_cell.angle_beta   90.00
_cell.angle_gamma   90.00
#
_symmetry.space_group_name_H-M   'P 1'
#
loop_
_entity.id
_entity.type
_entity.pdbx_description
1 polymer ?
#
loop_
_entity_poly.entity_id
_entity_poly.type
_entity_poly.pdbx_seq_one_letter_code
_entity_poly.pdbx_strand_id
1 'polypeptide(L)'
;RNLRRDPRASYHVTSDDRWAWTVADGTAELTPPAEAPDDATVEALITLYRDVKGEHPDWDDYRRAMVQDRRVLLTLRIDHVYGQPRG
;
A
#
# COMPACT_ATOMS: atom_id res chain seq x y z
N ARG A 1 9.48 9.73 0.66
CA ARG A 1 10.85 10.27 0.45
C ARG A 1 11.92 9.16 0.44
N ASN A 2 12.04 8.35 1.50
CA ASN A 2 13.05 7.28 1.55
C ASN A 2 12.91 6.27 0.41
N LEU A 3 11.71 5.74 0.18
CA LEU A 3 11.44 4.76 -0.89
C LEU A 3 11.66 5.29 -2.31
N ARG A 4 11.60 6.61 -2.52
CA ARG A 4 11.96 7.22 -3.82
C ARG A 4 13.47 7.28 -4.04
N ARG A 5 14.26 7.32 -2.96
CA ARG A 5 15.72 7.30 -3.02
C ARG A 5 16.24 5.87 -3.12
N ASP A 6 15.61 4.96 -2.38
CA ASP A 6 16.00 3.56 -2.31
C ASP A 6 14.72 2.72 -2.18
N PRO A 7 14.31 1.98 -3.23
CA PRO A 7 13.02 1.30 -3.28
C PRO A 7 12.97 0.03 -2.45
N ARG A 8 14.07 -0.40 -1.82
CA ARG A 8 14.08 -1.61 -1.00
C ARG A 8 13.21 -1.41 0.25
N ALA A 9 12.31 -2.35 0.49
CA ALA A 9 11.40 -2.32 1.63
C ALA A 9 11.15 -3.72 2.20
N SER A 10 10.89 -3.75 3.51
CA SER A 10 10.49 -4.94 4.24
C SER A 10 9.12 -4.70 4.87
N TYR A 11 8.21 -5.66 4.75
CA TYR A 11 6.88 -5.62 5.36
C TYR A 11 6.73 -6.76 6.37
N HIS A 12 6.62 -6.40 7.65
CA HIS A 12 6.51 -7.34 8.76
C HIS A 12 5.04 -7.53 9.17
N VAL A 13 4.60 -8.78 9.21
CA VAL A 13 3.28 -9.18 9.70
C VAL A 13 3.47 -10.14 10.86
N THR A 14 2.76 -9.90 11.95
CA THR A 14 2.80 -10.73 13.15
C THR A 14 1.39 -11.23 13.48
N SER A 15 1.29 -12.42 14.07
CA SER A 15 0.04 -12.91 14.65
C SER A 15 -0.39 -12.08 15.85
N ASP A 16 -1.67 -12.19 16.22
CA ASP A 16 -2.26 -11.47 17.37
C ASP A 16 -1.57 -11.81 18.70
N ASP A 17 -1.12 -13.06 18.87
CA ASP A 17 -0.34 -13.54 20.02
C ASP A 17 1.13 -13.08 20.01
N ARG A 18 1.57 -12.43 18.93
CA ARG A 18 2.94 -11.95 18.68
C ARG A 18 4.03 -13.02 18.68
N TRP A 19 3.66 -14.30 18.50
CA TRP A 19 4.62 -15.39 18.51
C TRP A 19 5.04 -15.83 17.11
N ALA A 20 4.09 -15.86 16.17
CA ALA A 20 4.38 -16.17 14.79
C ALA A 20 4.50 -14.87 13.98
N TRP A 21 5.48 -14.85 13.08
CA TRP A 21 5.72 -13.68 12.25
C TRP A 21 6.32 -14.04 10.90
N THR A 22 6.07 -13.18 9.92
CA THR A 22 6.60 -13.28 8.57
C THR A 22 7.00 -11.89 8.10
N VAL A 23 8.18 -11.77 7.50
CA VAL A 23 8.63 -10.57 6.79
C VAL A 23 8.71 -10.88 5.30
N ALA A 24 8.14 -10.00 4.50
CA ALA A 24 8.33 -9.97 3.06
C ALA A 24 9.29 -8.83 2.70
N ASP A 25 10.44 -9.20 2.14
CA ASP A 25 11.38 -8.27 1.53
C ASP A 25 11.09 -8.14 0.04
N GLY A 26 11.24 -6.93 -0.47
CA GLY A 26 11.00 -6.66 -1.86
C GLY A 26 11.40 -5.28 -2.35
N THR A 27 11.09 -5.05 -3.61
CA THR A 27 11.29 -3.77 -4.28
C THR A 27 9.95 -3.04 -4.40
N ALA A 28 9.88 -1.83 -3.87
CA ALA A 28 8.69 -0.99 -3.90
C ALA A 28 8.59 -0.20 -5.22
N GLU A 29 7.41 -0.25 -5.83
CA GLU A 29 7.00 0.62 -6.92
C GLU A 29 6.01 1.64 -6.40
N LEU A 30 6.20 2.90 -6.77
CA LEU A 30 5.40 4.02 -6.31
C LEU A 30 4.77 4.72 -7.51
N THR A 31 3.47 4.95 -7.46
CA THR A 31 2.83 5.89 -8.39
C THR A 31 3.34 7.32 -8.18
N PRO A 32 3.15 8.25 -9.13
CA PRO A 32 3.19 9.66 -8.79
C PRO A 32 2.15 9.96 -7.68
N PRO A 33 2.33 11.03 -6.89
CA PRO A 33 1.24 11.51 -6.04
C PRO A 33 -0.01 11.77 -6.85
N ALA A 34 -1.18 11.53 -6.25
CA ALA A 34 -2.43 12.01 -6.80
C ALA A 34 -2.39 13.54 -6.95
N GLU A 35 -2.79 14.03 -8.12
CA GLU A 35 -2.81 15.44 -8.52
C GLU A 35 -4.19 15.87 -9.03
N ALA A 36 -4.99 14.94 -9.56
CA ALA A 36 -6.36 15.19 -9.99
C ALA A 36 -7.33 14.10 -9.52
N PRO A 37 -8.61 14.42 -9.23
CA PRO A 37 -9.59 13.46 -8.71
C PRO A 37 -9.83 12.23 -9.58
N ASP A 38 -9.53 12.33 -10.88
CA ASP A 38 -9.76 11.33 -11.94
C ASP A 38 -8.44 10.80 -12.54
N ASP A 39 -7.29 11.08 -11.91
CA ASP A 39 -6.01 10.56 -12.39
C ASP A 39 -5.84 9.06 -12.12
N ALA A 40 -4.86 8.46 -12.80
CA ALA A 40 -4.60 7.03 -12.71
C ALA A 40 -4.18 6.57 -11.30
N THR A 41 -3.58 7.44 -10.48
CA THR A 41 -3.21 7.11 -9.10
C THR A 41 -4.46 7.02 -8.23
N VAL A 42 -5.40 7.94 -8.38
CA VAL A 42 -6.67 7.92 -7.63
C VAL A 42 -7.49 6.70 -8.02
N GLU A 43 -7.60 6.36 -9.30
CA GLU A 43 -8.27 5.13 -9.73
C GLU A 43 -7.63 3.88 -9.12
N ALA A 44 -6.30 3.79 -9.09
CA ALA A 44 -5.61 2.65 -8.50
C ALA A 44 -5.80 2.57 -6.97
N LEU A 45 -5.87 3.73 -6.29
CA LEU A 45 -6.19 3.79 -4.85
C LEU A 45 -7.63 3.39 -4.56
N ILE A 46 -8.58 3.70 -5.45
CA ILE A 46 -9.98 3.23 -5.37
C ILE A 46 -10.04 1.71 -5.50
N THR A 47 -9.32 1.12 -6.47
CA THR A 47 -9.22 -0.33 -6.59
C THR A 47 -8.67 -0.95 -5.31
N LEU A 48 -7.57 -0.43 -4.77
CA LEU A 48 -7.01 -0.91 -3.50
C LEU A 48 -8.00 -0.78 -2.35
N TYR A 49 -8.73 0.34 -2.27
CA TYR A 49 -9.74 0.53 -1.23
C TYR A 49 -10.82 -0.56 -1.31
N ARG A 50 -11.32 -0.85 -2.52
CA ARG A 50 -12.30 -1.92 -2.74
C ARG A 50 -11.80 -3.28 -2.29
N ASP A 51 -10.57 -3.62 -2.62
CA ASP A 51 -9.98 -4.91 -2.25
C ASP A 51 -9.81 -5.08 -0.73
N VAL A 52 -9.54 -3.99 0.00
CA VAL A 52 -9.22 -4.04 1.44
C VAL A 52 -10.44 -3.76 2.33
N LYS A 53 -11.34 -2.88 1.90
CA LYS A 53 -12.44 -2.33 2.71
C LYS A 53 -13.82 -2.46 2.06
N GLY A 54 -13.92 -2.84 0.79
CA GLY A 54 -15.17 -2.86 0.05
C GLY A 54 -15.56 -1.47 -0.47
N GLU A 55 -16.85 -1.15 -0.50
CA GLU A 55 -17.32 0.07 -1.15
C GLU A 55 -17.24 1.31 -0.23
N HIS A 56 -16.77 2.44 -0.77
CA HIS A 56 -16.79 3.72 -0.07
C HIS A 56 -18.19 4.34 -0.15
N PRO A 57 -18.74 4.93 0.94
CA PRO A 57 -20.05 5.58 0.91
C PRO A 57 -20.12 6.86 0.05
N ASP A 58 -18.97 7.48 -0.21
CA ASP A 58 -18.84 8.70 -1.04
C ASP A 58 -17.49 8.71 -1.77
N TRP A 59 -17.46 8.33 -3.05
CA TRP A 59 -16.21 8.31 -3.83
C TRP A 59 -15.67 9.70 -4.15
N ASP A 60 -16.51 10.71 -4.26
CA ASP A 60 -16.06 12.06 -4.58
C ASP A 60 -15.27 12.64 -3.40
N ASP A 61 -15.70 12.37 -2.17
CA ASP A 61 -14.94 12.73 -0.97
C ASP A 61 -13.61 11.99 -0.90
N TYR A 62 -13.62 10.68 -1.15
CA TYR A 62 -12.39 9.88 -1.19
C TYR A 62 -11.39 10.42 -2.22
N ARG A 63 -11.85 10.71 -3.45
CA ARG A 63 -11.02 11.27 -4.53
C ARG A 63 -10.39 12.60 -4.13
N ARG A 64 -11.18 13.52 -3.55
CA ARG A 64 -10.67 14.80 -3.03
C ARG A 64 -9.61 14.60 -1.96
N ALA A 65 -9.85 13.69 -1.01
CA ALA A 65 -8.90 13.38 0.05
C ALA A 65 -7.58 12.83 -0.50
N MET A 66 -7.61 11.95 -1.52
CA MET A 66 -6.39 11.40 -2.13
C MET A 66 -5.50 12.49 -2.73
N VAL A 67 -6.11 13.47 -3.41
CA VAL A 67 -5.40 14.61 -4.03
C VAL A 67 -4.87 15.58 -2.96
N GLN A 68 -5.71 15.97 -2.00
CA GLN A 68 -5.31 16.89 -0.92
C GLN A 68 -4.12 16.37 -0.12
N ASP A 69 -4.14 15.08 0.21
CA ASP A 69 -3.07 14.42 0.95
C ASP A 69 -1.86 14.04 0.06
N ARG A 70 -1.94 14.27 -1.27
CA ARG A 70 -0.93 13.83 -2.25
C ARG A 70 -0.58 12.35 -2.09
N ARG A 71 -1.60 11.50 -1.97
CA ARG A 71 -1.47 10.05 -1.73
C ARG A 71 -0.74 9.37 -2.88
N VAL A 72 -0.03 8.31 -2.54
CA VAL A 72 0.74 7.48 -3.47
C VAL A 72 0.35 6.03 -3.21
N LEU A 73 0.16 5.25 -4.26
CA LEU A 73 0.03 3.80 -4.16
C LEU A 73 1.43 3.18 -4.11
N LEU A 74 1.65 2.30 -3.13
CA LEU A 74 2.85 1.48 -3.01
C LEU A 74 2.52 0.04 -3.39
N THR A 75 3.21 -0.49 -4.38
CA THR A 75 3.18 -1.90 -4.74
C THR A 75 4.51 -2.54 -4.36
N LEU A 76 4.48 -3.52 -3.46
CA LEU A 76 5.69 -4.25 -3.06
C LEU A 76 5.79 -5.54 -3.86
N ARG A 77 6.79 -5.63 -4.75
CA ARG A 77 7.12 -6.90 -5.43
C ARG A 77 7.96 -7.75 -4.49
N ILE A 78 7.39 -8.86 -4.03
CA ILE A 78 8.02 -9.73 -3.03
C ILE A 78 9.12 -10.55 -3.72
N ASP A 79 10.34 -10.40 -3.22
CA ASP A 79 11.53 -11.11 -3.71
C ASP A 79 11.94 -12.23 -2.74
N HIS A 80 11.77 -11.98 -1.43
CA HIS A 80 12.15 -12.92 -0.38
C HIS A 80 11.17 -12.88 0.78
N VAL A 81 10.89 -14.05 1.37
CA VAL A 81 10.04 -14.18 2.55
C VAL A 81 10.77 -15.01 3.59
N TYR A 82 10.77 -14.54 4.83
CA TYR A 82 11.37 -15.22 5.97
C TYR A 82 10.55 -14.98 7.24
N GLY A 83 10.68 -15.84 8.24
CA GLY A 83 9.92 -15.69 9.47
C GLY A 83 9.92 -16.92 10.36
N GLN A 84 9.10 -16.84 11.40
CA GLN A 84 8.77 -17.95 12.30
C GLN A 84 7.26 -18.23 12.17
N PRO A 85 6.85 -19.15 11.28
CA PRO A 85 5.45 -19.51 11.14
C PRO A 85 4.94 -20.27 12.37
N ARG A 86 3.62 -20.34 12.53
CA ARG A 86 3.03 -21.31 13.45
C ARG A 86 3.43 -22.71 12.99
N GLY A 87 3.98 -23.50 13.92
CA GLY A 87 4.30 -24.90 13.70
C GLY A 87 3.05 -25.74 13.46
#